data_AF-A0A9W9TFV6-F1
#
_entry.id   AF-A0A9W9TFV6-F1
#
_cell.length_a   1.000
_cell.length_b   1.000
_cell.length_c   1.000
_cell.angle_alpha   90.00
_cell.angle_beta   90.00
_cell.angle_gamma   90.00
#
_symmetry.space_group_name_H-M   'P 1'
#
loop_
_entity.id
_entity.type
_entity.pdbx_description
1 polymer ?
#
loop_
_entity_poly.entity_id
_entity_poly.type
_entity_poly.pdbx_seq_one_letter_code
_entity_poly.pdbx_strand_id
1 'polypeptide(L)'
;MDSSRIHQYLKELKACHAPVDLNRPELERRIRKYVVDAPLHHIESLLEWFDGIPAIQELDCVNEEKLLNFLRHAQRAKHDYAELLHASFRTDSGQLEKWLLIIFKLGRYGIASRAFAQLAFEQPTLIARMTVHPVMAPEELPISPPELDLGHCPPKT
;
A
#
# COMPACT_ATOMS: atom_id res chain seq x y z
N MET A 1 8.58 -15.87 2.16
CA MET A 1 7.49 -14.90 1.85
C MET A 1 6.21 -15.46 2.48
N ASP A 2 5.47 -14.66 3.25
CA ASP A 2 4.23 -15.10 3.89
C ASP A 2 3.11 -15.18 2.84
N SER A 3 3.03 -16.33 2.17
CA SER A 3 2.06 -16.57 1.10
C SER A 3 0.64 -16.44 1.63
N SER A 4 0.32 -16.98 2.81
CA SER A 4 -1.00 -16.92 3.42
C SER A 4 -1.52 -15.49 3.58
N ARG A 5 -0.67 -14.56 4.04
CA ARG A 5 -1.04 -13.12 4.14
C ARG A 5 -1.27 -12.48 2.78
N ILE A 6 -0.43 -12.77 1.78
CA ILE A 6 -0.61 -12.22 0.43
C ILE A 6 -1.94 -12.69 -0.16
N HIS A 7 -2.28 -13.97 -0.02
CA HIS A 7 -3.57 -14.51 -0.44
C HIS A 7 -4.73 -13.84 0.28
N GLN A 8 -4.61 -13.61 1.59
CA GLN A 8 -5.63 -12.91 2.37
C GLN A 8 -5.84 -11.47 1.87
N TYR A 9 -4.77 -10.72 1.62
CA TYR A 9 -4.87 -9.36 1.10
C TYR A 9 -5.50 -9.32 -0.30
N LEU A 10 -5.19 -10.29 -1.17
CA LEU A 10 -5.84 -10.38 -2.49
C LEU A 10 -7.34 -10.64 -2.38
N LYS A 11 -7.77 -11.53 -1.48
CA LYS A 11 -9.19 -11.76 -1.21
C LYS A 11 -9.88 -10.50 -0.70
N GLU A 12 -9.26 -9.79 0.23
CA GLU A 12 -9.78 -8.52 0.75
C GLU A 12 -9.86 -7.45 -0.35
N LEU A 13 -8.86 -7.38 -1.24
CA LEU A 13 -8.83 -6.41 -2.33
C LEU A 13 -9.97 -6.64 -3.32
N LYS A 14 -10.26 -7.90 -3.66
CA LYS A 14 -11.41 -8.27 -4.48
C LYS A 14 -12.73 -7.89 -3.82
N ALA A 15 -12.85 -8.13 -2.52
CA ALA A 15 -14.05 -7.78 -1.76
C ALA A 15 -14.27 -6.26 -1.61
N CYS A 16 -13.22 -5.44 -1.72
CA CYS A 16 -13.33 -3.99 -1.58
C CYS A 16 -13.96 -3.30 -2.79
N HIS A 17 -14.25 -4.03 -3.88
CA HIS A 17 -14.66 -3.43 -5.17
C HIS A 17 -13.81 -2.20 -5.47
N ALA A 18 -12.49 -2.40 -5.67
CA ALA A 18 -11.57 -1.33 -6.06
C ALA A 18 -12.22 -0.47 -7.16
N PRO A 19 -11.96 0.84 -7.23
CA PRO A 19 -12.75 1.77 -8.03
C PRO A 19 -12.61 1.49 -9.54
N VAL A 20 -13.32 0.47 -10.02
CA VAL A 20 -13.44 0.11 -11.44
C VAL A 20 -14.23 1.19 -12.18
N ASP A 21 -15.09 1.91 -11.46
CA ASP A 21 -15.98 2.92 -12.01
C ASP A 21 -15.32 4.31 -12.13
N LEU A 22 -14.12 4.51 -11.59
CA LEU A 22 -13.44 5.80 -11.69
C LEU A 22 -12.80 5.93 -13.08
N ASN A 23 -13.42 6.74 -13.93
CA ASN A 23 -12.88 7.00 -15.26
C ASN A 23 -11.60 7.86 -15.18
N ARG A 24 -10.72 7.68 -16.18
CA ARG A 24 -9.42 8.35 -16.27
C ARG A 24 -9.50 9.89 -16.16
N PRO A 25 -10.46 10.59 -16.80
CA PRO A 25 -10.60 12.05 -16.65
C PRO A 25 -10.92 12.49 -15.22
N GLU A 26 -11.78 11.76 -14.52
CA GLU A 26 -12.16 12.09 -13.13
C GLU A 26 -10.98 11.88 -12.18
N LEU A 27 -10.20 10.81 -12.39
CA LEU A 27 -8.97 10.58 -11.64
C LEU A 27 -7.95 11.70 -11.87
N GLU A 28 -7.74 12.10 -13.13
CA GLU A 28 -6.83 13.20 -13.46
C GLU A 28 -7.25 14.50 -12.76
N ARG A 29 -8.55 14.84 -12.83
CA ARG A 29 -9.12 16.00 -12.15
C ARG A 29 -8.87 15.95 -10.64
N ARG A 30 -9.04 14.78 -10.02
CA ARG A 30 -8.79 14.54 -8.60
C ARG A 30 -7.32 14.75 -8.24
N ILE A 31 -6.39 14.20 -9.02
CA ILE A 31 -4.94 14.36 -8.80
C ILE A 31 -4.54 15.83 -8.92
N ARG A 32 -4.96 16.52 -10.00
CA ARG A 32 -4.63 17.93 -10.24
C ARG A 32 -5.17 18.88 -9.17
N LYS A 33 -6.31 18.53 -8.53
CA LYS A 33 -6.86 19.31 -7.41
C LYS A 33 -5.89 19.36 -6.23
N TYR A 34 -5.18 18.28 -5.95
CA TYR A 34 -4.31 18.17 -4.77
C TYR A 34 -2.84 18.41 -5.09
N VAL A 35 -2.43 18.27 -6.34
CA VAL A 35 -1.03 18.39 -6.76
C VAL A 35 -0.94 19.28 -7.97
N VAL A 36 -0.92 20.59 -7.70
CA VAL A 36 -0.98 21.66 -8.71
C VAL A 36 0.28 21.68 -9.60
N ASP A 37 1.44 21.31 -9.04
CA ASP A 37 2.75 21.40 -9.71
C ASP A 37 3.35 20.03 -10.10
N ALA A 38 2.57 18.94 -10.08
CA ALA A 38 3.09 17.65 -10.53
C ALA A 38 3.46 17.70 -12.03
N PRO A 39 4.65 17.21 -12.42
CA PRO A 39 5.01 17.10 -13.82
C PRO A 39 4.00 16.24 -14.59
N LEU A 40 3.63 16.67 -15.80
CA LEU A 40 2.60 16.01 -16.61
C LEU A 40 2.88 14.51 -16.82
N HIS A 41 4.14 14.16 -17.10
CA HIS A 41 4.57 12.78 -17.31
C HIS A 41 4.36 11.89 -16.06
N HIS A 42 4.40 12.48 -14.86
CA HIS A 42 4.17 11.75 -13.60
C HIS A 42 2.69 11.45 -13.40
N ILE A 43 1.83 12.40 -13.76
CA ILE A 43 0.37 12.22 -13.77
C ILE A 43 -0.01 11.15 -14.81
N GLU A 44 0.51 11.23 -16.03
CA GLU A 44 0.26 10.22 -17.08
C GLU A 44 0.70 8.82 -16.64
N SER A 45 1.89 8.70 -16.06
CA SER A 45 2.41 7.42 -15.53
C SER A 45 1.55 6.86 -14.39
N LEU A 46 0.91 7.73 -13.60
CA LEU A 46 -0.03 7.33 -12.55
C LEU A 46 -1.37 6.87 -13.15
N LEU A 47 -1.88 7.57 -14.17
CA LEU A 47 -3.11 7.17 -14.86
C LEU A 47 -2.95 5.83 -15.56
N GLU A 48 -1.82 5.60 -16.25
CA GLU A 48 -1.50 4.30 -16.85
C GLU A 48 -1.38 3.19 -15.81
N TRP A 49 -0.82 3.51 -14.64
CA TRP A 49 -0.83 2.57 -13.53
C TRP A 49 -2.27 2.27 -13.08
N PHE A 50 -3.13 3.29 -12.98
CA PHE A 50 -4.51 3.09 -12.56
C PHE A 50 -5.33 2.25 -13.55
N ASP A 51 -5.05 2.36 -14.85
CA ASP A 51 -5.69 1.53 -15.89
C ASP A 51 -5.40 0.03 -15.72
N GLY A 52 -4.36 -0.34 -14.96
CA GLY A 52 -4.05 -1.72 -14.60
C GLY A 52 -4.89 -2.28 -13.44
N ILE A 53 -5.65 -1.44 -12.73
CA ILE A 53 -6.42 -1.85 -11.54
C ILE A 53 -7.53 -2.87 -11.84
N PRO A 54 -8.31 -2.76 -12.93
CA PRO A 54 -9.36 -3.73 -13.24
C PRO A 54 -8.83 -5.16 -13.40
N ALA A 55 -7.63 -5.34 -13.97
CA ALA A 55 -7.00 -6.65 -14.12
C ALA A 55 -6.69 -7.33 -12.77
N ILE A 56 -6.67 -6.58 -11.67
CA ILE A 56 -6.50 -7.11 -10.30
C ILE A 56 -7.76 -7.87 -9.84
N GLN A 57 -8.95 -7.46 -10.29
CA GLN A 57 -10.19 -8.15 -9.93
C GLN A 57 -10.23 -9.56 -10.52
N GLU A 58 -9.59 -9.74 -11.69
CA GLU A 58 -9.49 -11.01 -12.40
C GLU A 58 -8.29 -11.87 -11.95
N LEU A 59 -7.52 -11.41 -10.97
CA LEU A 59 -6.26 -12.07 -10.60
C LEU A 59 -6.51 -13.45 -9.98
N ASP A 60 -6.04 -14.52 -10.61
CA ASP A 60 -6.00 -15.84 -10.02
C ASP A 60 -4.68 -16.04 -9.26
N CYS A 61 -4.77 -16.29 -7.96
CA CYS A 61 -3.62 -16.49 -7.07
C CYS A 61 -2.88 -17.81 -7.32
N VAL A 62 -3.46 -18.73 -8.10
CA VAL A 62 -2.79 -19.97 -8.51
C VAL A 62 -1.71 -19.71 -9.56
N ASN A 63 -1.83 -18.63 -10.34
CA ASN A 63 -0.84 -18.28 -11.36
C ASN A 63 0.25 -17.37 -10.77
N GLU A 64 1.43 -17.94 -10.52
CA GLU A 64 2.58 -17.24 -9.94
C GLU A 64 3.05 -16.05 -10.78
N GLU A 65 3.03 -16.16 -12.10
CA GLU A 65 3.46 -15.08 -13.00
C GLU A 65 2.52 -13.87 -12.90
N LYS A 66 1.21 -14.12 -12.92
CA LYS A 66 0.19 -13.07 -12.72
C LYS A 66 0.34 -12.43 -11.34
N LEU A 67 0.59 -13.23 -10.31
CA LEU A 67 0.83 -12.73 -8.95
C LEU A 67 2.07 -11.84 -8.88
N LEU A 68 3.18 -12.25 -9.48
CA LEU A 68 4.42 -11.46 -9.50
C LEU A 68 4.26 -10.15 -10.27
N ASN A 69 3.59 -10.18 -11.43
CA ASN A 69 3.29 -8.97 -12.20
C ASN A 69 2.41 -8.01 -11.40
N PHE A 70 1.42 -8.52 -10.67
CA PHE A 70 0.61 -7.72 -9.77
C PHE A 70 1.42 -7.15 -8.59
N LEU A 71 2.30 -7.94 -7.96
CA LEU A 71 3.14 -7.43 -6.88
C LEU A 71 4.09 -6.32 -7.35
N ARG A 72 4.61 -6.40 -8.58
CA ARG A 72 5.38 -5.31 -9.21
C ARG A 72 4.51 -4.06 -9.42
N HIS A 73 3.28 -4.26 -9.87
CA HIS A 73 2.32 -3.17 -10.04
C HIS A 73 1.99 -2.49 -8.71
N ALA A 74 1.73 -3.25 -7.65
CA ALA A 74 1.51 -2.74 -6.29
C ALA A 74 2.77 -2.08 -5.70
N GLN A 75 3.96 -2.58 -6.03
CA GLN A 75 5.22 -1.97 -5.65
C GLN A 75 5.36 -0.56 -6.23
N ARG A 76 5.06 -0.36 -7.53
CA ARG A 76 5.08 0.98 -8.15
C ARG A 76 4.13 1.94 -7.43
N ALA A 77 2.93 1.48 -7.08
CA ALA A 77 1.99 2.26 -6.28
C ALA A 77 2.61 2.77 -4.98
N LYS A 78 3.32 1.90 -4.27
CA LYS A 78 3.90 2.21 -2.97
C LYS A 78 5.20 3.02 -3.04
N HIS A 79 5.99 2.83 -4.08
CA HIS A 79 7.30 3.46 -4.24
C HIS A 79 7.22 4.78 -5.00
N ASP A 80 6.53 4.79 -6.14
CA ASP A 80 6.59 5.90 -7.10
C ASP A 80 5.42 6.89 -6.97
N TYR A 81 4.29 6.41 -6.41
CA TYR A 81 3.02 7.14 -6.45
C TYR A 81 2.37 7.34 -5.08
N ALA A 82 3.02 6.92 -3.99
CA ALA A 82 2.38 6.88 -2.68
C ALA A 82 1.84 8.24 -2.25
N GLU A 83 2.58 9.33 -2.46
CA GLU A 83 2.16 10.68 -2.09
C GLU A 83 0.94 11.14 -2.89
N LEU A 84 0.98 10.98 -4.22
CA LEU A 84 -0.12 11.34 -5.11
C LEU A 84 -1.40 10.56 -4.78
N LEU A 85 -1.25 9.25 -4.54
CA LEU A 85 -2.34 8.36 -4.17
C LEU A 85 -2.89 8.69 -2.77
N HIS A 86 -2.01 9.02 -1.81
CA HIS A 86 -2.42 9.48 -0.49
C HIS A 86 -3.17 10.81 -0.51
N ALA A 87 -2.82 11.72 -1.41
CA ALA A 87 -3.52 12.99 -1.54
C ALA A 87 -4.88 12.83 -2.24
N SER A 88 -4.94 11.95 -3.25
CA SER A 88 -6.10 11.83 -4.14
C SER A 88 -7.22 10.93 -3.60
N PHE A 89 -6.91 9.96 -2.74
CA PHE A 89 -7.86 8.92 -2.27
C PHE A 89 -8.09 8.94 -0.76
N ARG A 90 -8.05 10.13 -0.15
CA ARG A 90 -8.56 10.32 1.20
C ARG A 90 -10.08 10.42 1.19
N THR A 91 -10.72 9.73 2.11
CA THR A 91 -12.14 9.85 2.44
C THR A 91 -12.43 11.19 3.11
N ASP A 92 -13.70 11.54 3.26
CA ASP A 92 -14.13 12.74 4.00
C ASP A 92 -13.69 12.70 5.47
N SER A 93 -13.47 11.51 6.02
CA SER A 93 -12.89 11.30 7.35
C SER A 93 -11.35 11.41 7.38
N GLY A 94 -10.71 11.75 6.28
CA GLY A 94 -9.26 11.90 6.12
C GLY A 94 -8.48 10.59 6.06
N GLN A 95 -9.17 9.44 6.08
CA GLN A 95 -8.57 8.11 6.00
C GLN A 95 -8.33 7.70 4.55
N LEU A 96 -7.33 6.86 4.30
CA LEU A 96 -7.09 6.35 2.94
C LEU A 96 -8.12 5.27 2.59
N GLU A 97 -8.60 5.26 1.35
CA GLU A 97 -9.49 4.21 0.86
C GLU A 97 -8.88 2.80 1.08
N LYS A 98 -9.71 1.87 1.56
CA LYS A 98 -9.26 0.55 2.05
C LYS A 98 -8.53 -0.27 0.97
N TRP A 99 -9.03 -0.27 -0.26
CA TRP A 99 -8.41 -1.00 -1.38
C TRP A 99 -6.97 -0.52 -1.62
N LEU A 100 -6.73 0.79 -1.49
CA LEU A 100 -5.43 1.39 -1.68
C LEU A 100 -4.47 1.06 -0.54
N LEU A 101 -4.97 1.02 0.71
CA LEU A 101 -4.19 0.51 1.85
C LEU A 101 -3.72 -0.93 1.62
N ILE A 102 -4.58 -1.78 1.06
CA ILE A 102 -4.25 -3.17 0.75
C ILE A 102 -3.18 -3.23 -0.35
N ILE A 103 -3.32 -2.44 -1.43
CA ILE A 103 -2.30 -2.31 -2.48
C ILE A 103 -0.95 -1.87 -1.88
N PHE A 104 -0.95 -0.91 -0.96
CA PHE A 104 0.28 -0.47 -0.30
C PHE A 104 0.92 -1.56 0.56
N LYS A 105 0.12 -2.38 1.26
CA LYS A 105 0.65 -3.55 1.97
C LYS A 105 1.30 -4.53 1.00
N LEU A 106 0.63 -4.85 -0.11
CA LEU A 106 1.14 -5.74 -1.16
C LEU A 106 2.41 -5.18 -1.83
N GLY A 107 2.47 -3.87 -2.05
CA GLY A 107 3.65 -3.19 -2.58
C GLY A 107 4.87 -3.30 -1.66
N ARG A 108 4.68 -3.28 -0.33
CA ARG A 108 5.77 -3.51 0.63
C ARG A 108 6.34 -4.93 0.51
N TYR A 109 5.50 -5.94 0.27
CA TYR A 109 5.99 -7.29 -0.01
C TYR A 109 6.81 -7.32 -1.30
N GLY A 110 6.36 -6.64 -2.37
CA GLY A 110 7.12 -6.51 -3.61
C GLY A 110 8.51 -5.88 -3.41
N ILE A 111 8.55 -4.75 -2.68
CA ILE A 111 9.80 -4.05 -2.33
C ILE A 111 10.72 -4.97 -1.52
N ALA A 112 10.20 -5.61 -0.48
CA ALA A 112 10.99 -6.50 0.37
C ALA A 112 11.54 -7.70 -0.41
N SER A 113 10.72 -8.33 -1.25
CA SER A 113 11.14 -9.44 -2.10
C SER A 113 12.23 -9.02 -3.10
N ARG A 114 12.11 -7.85 -3.72
CA ARG A 114 13.15 -7.30 -4.62
C ARG A 114 14.44 -7.02 -3.87
N ALA A 115 14.37 -6.37 -2.70
CA ALA A 115 15.54 -6.07 -1.87
C ALA A 115 16.25 -7.35 -1.42
N PHE A 116 15.48 -8.39 -1.06
CA PHE A 116 16.03 -9.68 -0.67
C PHE A 116 16.71 -10.40 -1.85
N ALA A 117 16.09 -10.38 -3.03
CA ALA A 117 16.69 -10.94 -4.24
C ALA A 117 17.99 -10.21 -4.63
N GLN A 118 18.00 -8.88 -4.52
CA GLN A 118 19.19 -8.07 -4.76
C GLN A 118 20.30 -8.38 -3.75
N LEU A 119 19.97 -8.48 -2.46
CA LEU A 119 20.92 -8.89 -1.43
C LEU A 119 21.50 -10.30 -1.70
N ALA A 120 20.66 -11.24 -2.16
CA ALA A 120 21.12 -12.58 -2.51
C ALA A 120 22.06 -12.62 -3.71
N PHE A 121 21.86 -11.71 -4.67
CA PHE A 121 22.75 -11.54 -5.80
C PHE A 121 24.08 -10.89 -5.38
N GLU A 122 24.04 -9.84 -4.57
CA GLU A 122 25.22 -9.07 -4.14
C GLU A 122 26.06 -9.81 -3.08
N GLN A 123 25.40 -10.56 -2.19
CA GLN A 123 26.02 -11.25 -1.06
C GLN A 123 25.50 -12.70 -0.93
N PRO A 124 25.79 -13.57 -1.91
CA PRO A 124 25.26 -14.93 -1.94
C PRO A 124 25.70 -15.76 -0.72
N THR A 125 26.89 -15.49 -0.17
CA THR A 125 27.42 -16.17 1.02
C THR A 125 26.66 -15.85 2.30
N LEU A 126 26.08 -14.64 2.39
CA LEU A 126 25.29 -14.21 3.54
C LEU A 126 23.95 -14.94 3.53
N ILE A 127 23.28 -15.00 2.38
CA ILE A 127 22.00 -15.69 2.22
C ILE A 127 22.13 -17.20 2.33
N ALA A 128 23.18 -17.81 1.75
CA ALA A 128 23.41 -19.26 1.83
C ALA A 128 23.60 -19.78 3.26
N ARG A 129 23.92 -18.89 4.22
CA ARG A 129 24.11 -19.22 5.64
C ARG A 129 23.00 -18.68 6.54
N MET A 130 22.00 -17.98 5.99
CA MET A 130 20.89 -17.44 6.76
C MET A 130 19.89 -18.55 7.12
N THR A 131 19.77 -18.82 8.41
CA THR A 131 18.68 -19.64 8.96
C THR A 131 17.54 -18.72 9.36
N VAL A 132 16.37 -18.87 8.74
CA VAL A 132 15.18 -18.09 9.10
C VAL A 132 14.40 -18.85 10.18
N HIS A 133 14.30 -18.26 11.37
CA HIS A 133 13.43 -18.76 12.42
C HIS A 133 12.14 -17.91 12.48
N PRO A 134 10.95 -18.54 12.52
CA PRO A 134 9.73 -17.81 12.79
C PRO A 134 9.79 -17.28 14.23
N VAL A 135 9.59 -15.97 14.39
CA VAL A 135 9.47 -15.32 15.70
C VAL A 135 8.03 -14.84 15.84
N MET A 136 7.42 -15.03 17.02
CA MET A 136 6.09 -14.48 17.25
C MET A 136 6.13 -12.96 17.19
N ALA A 137 5.10 -12.36 16.58
CA ALA A 137 4.92 -10.92 16.64
C ALA A 137 4.73 -10.48 18.11
N PRO A 138 5.29 -9.34 18.53
CA PRO A 138 5.00 -8.75 19.82
C PRO A 138 3.49 -8.51 19.97
N GLU A 139 2.97 -8.66 21.18
CA GLU A 139 1.57 -8.33 21.50
C GLU A 139 1.29 -6.86 21.16
N GLU A 140 0.18 -6.61 20.47
CA GLU A 140 -0.30 -5.25 20.23
C GLU A 140 -0.76 -4.65 21.56
N LEU A 141 0.09 -3.80 22.16
CA LEU A 141 -0.29 -3.07 23.36
C LEU A 141 -1.27 -1.96 22.98
N PRO A 142 -2.43 -1.85 23.64
CA PRO A 142 -3.33 -0.72 23.46
C PRO A 142 -2.60 0.57 23.87
N ILE A 143 -2.44 1.49 22.92
CA ILE A 143 -1.92 2.83 23.17
C ILE A 143 -3.05 3.61 23.83
N SER A 144 -3.05 3.71 25.16
CA SER A 144 -3.93 4.66 25.85
C SER A 144 -3.43 6.09 25.57
N PRO A 145 -4.32 7.02 25.18
CA PRO A 145 -3.95 8.43 25.13
C PRO A 145 -3.56 8.88 26.55
N PRO A 146 -2.57 9.77 26.70
CA PRO A 146 -2.22 10.29 28.01
C PRO A 146 -3.44 10.97 28.62
N GLU A 147 -3.79 10.59 29.85
CA GLU A 147 -4.77 11.32 30.66
C GLU A 147 -4.25 12.75 30.81
N LEU A 148 -4.88 13.67 30.09
CA LEU A 148 -4.72 15.09 30.32
C LEU A 148 -5.40 15.37 31.66
N ASP A 149 -4.60 15.41 32.72
CA ASP A 149 -4.99 15.88 34.04
C ASP A 149 -5.35 17.37 33.90
N LEU A 150 -6.64 17.63 33.63
CA LEU A 150 -7.20 18.96 33.57
C LEU A 150 -7.22 19.50 35.00
N GLY A 151 -6.08 20.07 35.38
CA GLY A 151 -5.86 20.74 36.65
C GLY A 151 -7.05 21.60 37.03
N HIS A 152 -7.59 21.29 38.20
CA HIS A 152 -8.66 21.99 38.90
C HIS A 152 -8.39 23.50 38.90
N CYS A 153 -9.19 24.26 38.16
CA CYS A 153 -9.13 25.72 38.19
C CYS A 153 -9.97 26.19 39.39
N PRO A 154 -9.38 26.82 40.43
CA PRO A 154 -10.14 27.23 41.60
C PRO A 154 -11.10 28.38 41.24
N PRO A 155 -12.25 28.48 41.91
CA PRO A 155 -13.24 29.51 41.64
C PRO A 155 -12.67 30.89 41.99
N LYS A 156 -12.72 31.81 41.02
CA LYS A 156 -12.42 33.22 41.25
C LYS A 156 -13.52 33.82 42.13
N THR A 157 -13.09 34.37 43.25
CA THR A 157 -13.91 35.20 44.16
C THR A 157 -14.15 36.58 43.57
#